data_AF-A0A2E9ZNE4-F1
#
_entry.id   AF-A0A2E9ZNE4-F1
#
_cell.length_a   1.000
_cell.length_b   1.000
_cell.length_c   1.000
_cell.angle_alpha   90.00
_cell.angle_beta   90.00
_cell.angle_gamma   90.00
#
_symmetry.space_group_name_H-M   'P 1'
#
loop_
_entity.id
_entity.type
_entity.pdbx_description
1 polymer ?
#
loop_
_entity_poly.entity_id
_entity_poly.type
_entity_poly.pdbx_seq_one_letter_code
_entity_poly.pdbx_strand_id
1 'polypeptide(L)'
;MPWLAALVCCSLFDIALHDALGQTLGQATYDTYSAEYLSRDLGQFLQPAAGSNVQFDGRFPSEFLDADPPITLPAWHLVGGLDPLDESELSGNEPDDGYPVLLADWIRTDGLTCLKIKLRGNDAEWDYDRLVKVGTIAIENGVLWLTADFNCTVTDPVYVNEILDRLVAEHPRLYGMILYVEQPFPYELETNRIDVHSVSARKPLFLDESAHDWQLIRLGRELGWTGGALKTCKTQTGAILSACWAKAHGMTLMVQDLTNPMLAQIPHMHLAARTGTIMGVETNSMQFYPAASAAEAEVHPGIYRRRDGQVDLTTLSGTGFGYRLDEIDRTLPDPVAAFGVSE
;
A
#
# COMPACT_ATOMS: atom_id res chain seq x y z
N MET A 1 10.47 7.43 21.32
CA MET A 1 9.39 6.86 20.49
C MET A 1 9.99 6.43 19.17
N PRO A 2 9.73 5.22 18.66
CA PRO A 2 10.14 4.82 17.30
C PRO A 2 9.59 5.78 16.24
N TRP A 3 10.34 6.05 15.17
CA TRP A 3 9.95 7.06 14.17
C TRP A 3 8.61 6.74 13.48
N LEU A 4 8.41 5.50 13.07
CA LEU A 4 7.14 5.06 12.47
C LEU A 4 5.95 5.27 13.41
N ALA A 5 6.12 5.05 14.72
CA ALA A 5 5.06 5.33 15.68
C ALA A 5 4.71 6.82 15.76
N ALA A 6 5.70 7.71 15.63
CA ALA A 6 5.45 9.14 15.56
C ALA A 6 4.68 9.51 14.29
N LEU A 7 5.06 8.95 13.13
CA LEU A 7 4.35 9.17 11.86
C LEU A 7 2.90 8.70 11.92
N VAL A 8 2.66 7.50 12.46
CA VAL A 8 1.30 6.94 12.60
C VAL A 8 0.44 7.84 13.49
N CYS A 9 0.95 8.29 14.63
CA CYS A 9 0.24 9.23 15.51
C CYS A 9 -0.07 10.56 14.81
N CYS A 10 0.86 11.10 14.02
CA CYS A 10 0.68 12.36 13.31
C CYS A 10 -0.23 12.25 12.08
N SER A 11 -0.29 11.06 11.45
CA SER A 11 -0.97 10.86 10.17
C SER A 11 -2.45 11.27 10.17
N LEU A 12 -3.16 11.03 11.28
CA LEU A 12 -4.57 11.39 11.39
C LEU A 12 -4.79 12.91 11.39
N PHE A 13 -3.88 13.68 12.01
CA PHE A 13 -3.93 15.14 11.97
C PHE A 13 -3.60 15.68 10.58
N ASP A 14 -2.62 15.07 9.92
CA ASP A 14 -2.24 15.40 8.54
C ASP A 14 -3.42 15.15 7.57
N ILE A 15 -4.04 13.97 7.64
CA ILE A 15 -5.24 13.63 6.86
C ILE A 15 -6.38 14.60 7.17
N ALA A 16 -6.66 14.89 8.44
CA ALA A 16 -7.73 15.81 8.83
C ALA A 16 -7.49 17.23 8.29
N LEU A 17 -6.23 17.69 8.24
CA LEU A 17 -5.90 18.99 7.66
C LEU A 17 -6.16 19.02 6.14
N HIS A 18 -5.81 17.95 5.44
CA HIS A 18 -6.11 17.81 4.01
C HIS A 18 -7.61 17.75 3.72
N ASP A 19 -8.39 17.05 4.56
CA ASP A 19 -9.85 17.06 4.46
C ASP A 19 -10.41 18.47 4.70
N ALA A 20 -10.01 19.11 5.80
CA ALA A 20 -10.49 20.44 6.18
C ALA A 20 -10.22 21.50 5.12
N LEU A 21 -9.10 21.41 4.40
CA LEU A 21 -8.81 22.29 3.26
C LEU A 21 -9.87 22.11 2.15
N GLY A 22 -10.16 20.86 1.77
CA GLY A 22 -11.22 20.55 0.80
C GLY A 22 -12.60 21.00 1.26
N GLN A 23 -12.94 20.78 2.53
CA GLN A 23 -14.20 21.25 3.12
C GLN A 23 -14.32 22.78 3.04
N THR A 24 -13.28 23.49 3.46
CA THR A 24 -13.27 24.97 3.50
C THR A 24 -13.40 25.58 2.11
N LEU A 25 -12.81 24.95 1.10
CA LEU A 25 -12.84 25.42 -0.28
C LEU A 25 -14.07 24.93 -1.06
N GLY A 26 -14.87 24.02 -0.49
CA GLY A 26 -15.98 23.39 -1.20
C GLY A 26 -15.52 22.51 -2.37
N GLN A 27 -14.34 21.89 -2.26
CA GLN A 27 -13.72 21.06 -3.29
C GLN A 27 -13.41 19.65 -2.77
N ALA A 28 -13.29 18.69 -3.67
CA ALA A 28 -12.69 17.40 -3.33
C ALA A 28 -11.20 17.61 -2.98
N THR A 29 -10.70 16.94 -1.93
CA THR A 29 -9.35 17.19 -1.39
C THR A 29 -8.25 17.08 -2.45
N TYR A 30 -8.31 16.09 -3.33
CA TYR A 30 -7.29 15.90 -4.37
C TYR A 30 -7.29 17.01 -5.43
N ASP A 31 -8.42 17.66 -5.65
CA ASP A 31 -8.52 18.77 -6.59
C ASP A 31 -7.90 20.06 -6.02
N THR A 32 -7.68 20.11 -4.69
CA THR A 32 -6.98 21.22 -4.02
C THR A 32 -5.45 21.18 -4.22
N TYR A 33 -4.89 20.12 -4.79
CA TYR A 33 -3.44 19.98 -4.96
C TYR A 33 -2.89 20.66 -6.23
N SER A 34 -3.36 21.89 -6.49
CA SER A 34 -3.04 22.67 -7.68
C SER A 34 -2.45 24.03 -7.35
N ALA A 35 -1.96 24.71 -8.38
CA ALA A 35 -1.43 26.08 -8.28
C ALA A 35 -2.48 27.11 -7.82
N GLU A 36 -3.77 26.77 -7.92
CA GLU A 36 -4.86 27.66 -7.50
C GLU A 36 -4.97 27.76 -5.98
N TYR A 37 -4.72 26.64 -5.28
CA TYR A 37 -4.96 26.53 -3.84
C TYR A 37 -3.67 26.38 -3.02
N LEU A 38 -2.58 25.89 -3.60
CA LEU A 38 -1.30 25.74 -2.93
C LEU A 38 -0.43 26.99 -3.12
N SER A 39 0.02 27.57 -2.01
CA SER A 39 0.89 28.76 -2.01
C SER A 39 2.36 28.49 -2.35
N ARG A 40 2.76 27.22 -2.40
CA ARG A 40 4.14 26.78 -2.65
C ARG A 40 4.15 25.67 -3.70
N ASP A 41 5.03 25.79 -4.67
CA ASP A 41 5.31 24.76 -5.66
C ASP A 41 6.22 23.65 -5.10
N LEU A 42 6.33 22.54 -5.83
CA LEU A 42 7.12 21.37 -5.45
C LEU A 42 8.63 21.65 -5.34
N GLY A 43 9.16 22.66 -6.04
CA GLY A 43 10.57 23.04 -5.98
C GLY A 43 11.01 23.52 -4.60
N GLN A 44 10.06 23.95 -3.76
CA GLN A 44 10.34 24.35 -2.37
C GLN A 44 10.51 23.15 -1.42
N PHE A 45 10.12 21.95 -1.84
CA PHE A 45 10.12 20.74 -1.00
C PHE A 45 10.98 19.61 -1.56
N LEU A 46 11.09 19.51 -2.88
CA LEU A 46 11.71 18.40 -3.59
C LEU A 46 13.01 18.82 -4.27
N GLN A 47 13.98 17.91 -4.30
CA GLN A 47 15.19 18.05 -5.10
C GLN A 47 15.28 16.91 -6.12
N PRO A 48 15.62 17.19 -7.39
CA PRO A 48 15.79 16.15 -8.39
C PRO A 48 16.99 15.26 -8.07
N ALA A 49 16.96 14.01 -8.53
CA ALA A 49 18.13 13.14 -8.49
C ALA A 49 19.29 13.76 -9.28
N ALA A 50 20.51 13.56 -8.77
CA ALA A 50 21.72 14.06 -9.40
C ALA A 50 21.84 13.56 -10.85
N GLY A 51 22.15 14.47 -11.78
CA GLY A 51 22.28 14.15 -13.21
C GLY A 51 20.97 13.88 -13.94
N SER A 52 19.80 14.05 -13.31
CA SER A 52 18.51 13.99 -13.99
C SER A 52 18.13 15.33 -14.62
N ASN A 53 17.28 15.30 -15.65
CA ASN A 53 16.72 16.50 -16.30
C ASN A 53 15.42 16.98 -15.63
N VAL A 54 15.06 16.43 -14.47
CA VAL A 54 13.80 16.73 -13.79
C VAL A 54 13.88 18.09 -13.11
N GLN A 55 12.79 18.85 -13.21
CA GLN A 55 12.60 20.14 -12.55
C GLN A 55 11.29 20.11 -11.77
N PHE A 56 11.30 20.69 -10.57
CA PHE A 56 10.13 20.82 -9.70
C PHE A 56 9.66 22.27 -9.53
N ASP A 57 10.49 23.25 -9.87
CA ASP A 57 10.17 24.67 -9.76
C ASP A 57 8.91 25.01 -10.55
N GLY A 58 7.95 25.63 -9.88
CA GLY A 58 6.67 26.03 -10.47
C GLY A 58 5.72 24.88 -10.78
N ARG A 59 6.04 23.64 -10.36
CA ARG A 59 5.19 22.47 -10.56
C ARG A 59 4.36 22.13 -9.32
N PHE A 60 3.21 21.51 -9.52
CA PHE A 60 2.26 21.18 -8.45
C PHE A 60 1.87 19.69 -8.47
N PRO A 61 1.41 19.12 -7.34
CA PRO A 61 1.10 17.69 -7.28
C PRO A 61 0.06 17.22 -8.29
N SER A 62 -0.92 18.06 -8.62
CA SER A 62 -1.94 17.78 -9.66
C SER A 62 -1.35 17.40 -11.02
N GLU A 63 -0.13 17.79 -11.36
CA GLU A 63 0.55 17.37 -12.60
C GLU A 63 1.05 15.92 -12.56
N PHE A 64 1.11 15.32 -11.37
CA PHE A 64 1.59 13.96 -11.13
C PHE A 64 0.47 13.03 -10.66
N LEU A 65 -0.72 13.55 -10.38
CA LEU A 65 -1.85 12.78 -9.89
C LEU A 65 -2.88 12.59 -11.01
N ASP A 66 -3.57 11.47 -10.99
CA ASP A 66 -4.55 11.14 -12.02
C ASP A 66 -5.80 12.03 -11.86
N ALA A 67 -6.06 12.84 -12.89
CA ALA A 67 -7.19 13.77 -12.91
C ALA A 67 -8.54 13.05 -13.00
N ASP A 68 -8.56 11.90 -13.67
CA ASP A 68 -9.71 11.01 -13.84
C ASP A 68 -9.34 9.61 -13.31
N PRO A 69 -9.28 9.43 -11.97
CA PRO A 69 -8.85 8.18 -11.37
C PRO A 69 -9.92 7.09 -11.54
N PRO A 70 -9.55 5.81 -11.61
CA PRO A 70 -10.52 4.72 -11.66
C PRO A 70 -11.35 4.68 -10.36
N ILE A 71 -12.64 4.37 -10.52
CA ILE A 71 -13.58 4.23 -9.39
C ILE A 71 -13.57 2.83 -8.77
N THR A 72 -12.98 1.85 -9.44
CA THR A 72 -12.72 0.52 -8.88
C THR A 72 -11.22 0.19 -8.95
N LEU A 73 -10.73 -0.51 -7.93
CA LEU A 73 -9.33 -0.91 -7.82
C LEU A 73 -9.24 -2.39 -7.47
N PRO A 74 -8.32 -3.16 -8.09
CA PRO A 74 -7.99 -4.48 -7.58
C PRO A 74 -7.53 -4.41 -6.12
N ALA A 75 -7.94 -5.39 -5.33
CA ALA A 75 -7.58 -5.51 -3.93
C ALA A 75 -6.50 -6.57 -3.76
N TRP A 76 -5.40 -6.21 -3.11
CA TRP A 76 -4.38 -7.16 -2.67
C TRP A 76 -4.78 -7.74 -1.31
N HIS A 77 -4.75 -9.07 -1.25
CA HIS A 77 -4.95 -9.82 -0.02
C HIS A 77 -3.62 -10.30 0.54
N LEU A 78 -3.40 -10.12 1.84
CA LEU A 78 -2.19 -10.53 2.53
C LEU A 78 -2.29 -12.00 2.94
N VAL A 79 -1.35 -12.81 2.45
CA VAL A 79 -1.12 -14.19 2.91
C VAL A 79 0.00 -14.15 3.95
N GLY A 80 -0.38 -14.10 5.22
CA GLY A 80 0.52 -14.06 6.36
C GLY A 80 1.36 -15.34 6.50
N GLY A 81 2.53 -15.22 7.11
CA GLY A 81 3.45 -16.36 7.30
C GLY A 81 2.91 -17.48 8.20
N LEU A 82 1.84 -17.18 8.96
CA LEU A 82 1.14 -18.13 9.84
C LEU A 82 -0.26 -18.48 9.33
N ASP A 83 -0.70 -17.88 8.21
CA ASP A 83 -2.02 -18.14 7.67
C ASP A 83 -2.05 -19.54 7.05
N PRO A 84 -3.00 -20.40 7.45
CA PRO A 84 -3.07 -21.77 6.94
C PRO A 84 -3.47 -21.77 5.47
N LEU A 85 -2.69 -22.50 4.67
CA LEU A 85 -2.93 -22.61 3.23
C LEU A 85 -3.91 -23.70 2.85
N ASP A 86 -3.81 -24.85 3.50
CA ASP A 86 -4.65 -26.02 3.29
C ASP A 86 -4.92 -26.72 4.63
N GLU A 87 -5.75 -27.76 4.57
CA GLU A 87 -6.20 -28.51 5.73
C GLU A 87 -5.06 -29.14 6.54
N SER A 88 -3.89 -29.35 5.94
CA SER A 88 -2.74 -29.94 6.63
C SER A 88 -2.05 -28.98 7.59
N GLU A 89 -2.30 -27.68 7.45
CA GLU A 89 -1.74 -26.62 8.30
C GLU A 89 -2.67 -26.22 9.45
N LEU A 90 -3.86 -26.80 9.52
CA LEU A 90 -4.82 -26.55 10.61
C LEU A 90 -4.33 -27.15 11.93
N SER A 91 -4.43 -26.36 12.99
CA SER A 91 -4.06 -26.67 14.36
C SER A 91 -5.25 -27.04 15.25
N GLY A 92 -6.47 -26.73 14.81
CA GLY A 92 -7.70 -26.88 15.59
C GLY A 92 -7.99 -25.70 16.53
N ASN A 93 -7.17 -24.65 16.50
CA ASN A 93 -7.36 -23.41 17.28
C ASN A 93 -7.81 -22.24 16.41
N GLU A 94 -8.26 -22.51 15.19
CA GLU A 94 -8.69 -21.48 14.26
C GLU A 94 -9.96 -20.77 14.77
N PRO A 95 -10.16 -19.48 14.46
CA PRO A 95 -11.36 -18.76 14.86
C PRO A 95 -12.63 -19.37 14.26
N ASP A 96 -13.71 -19.38 15.05
CA ASP A 96 -15.08 -19.68 14.60
C ASP A 96 -15.90 -18.37 14.58
N ASP A 97 -15.45 -17.43 13.75
CA ASP A 97 -16.02 -16.07 13.62
C ASP A 97 -16.78 -15.85 12.30
N GLY A 98 -16.90 -16.89 11.48
CA GLY A 98 -17.59 -16.89 10.21
C GLY A 98 -16.78 -16.40 9.01
N TYR A 99 -15.50 -16.06 9.20
CA TYR A 99 -14.58 -15.74 8.09
C TYR A 99 -13.85 -16.99 7.58
N PRO A 100 -13.39 -16.98 6.31
CA PRO A 100 -12.57 -18.07 5.79
C PRO A 100 -11.29 -18.25 6.62
N VAL A 101 -10.86 -19.51 6.72
CA VAL A 101 -9.59 -19.88 7.36
C VAL A 101 -8.53 -20.17 6.30
N LEU A 102 -8.88 -21.01 5.32
CA LEU A 102 -7.95 -21.45 4.28
C LEU A 102 -7.86 -20.43 3.15
N LEU A 103 -6.67 -20.32 2.55
CA LEU A 103 -6.42 -19.39 1.44
C LEU A 103 -7.40 -19.60 0.27
N ALA A 104 -7.69 -20.84 -0.09
CA ALA A 104 -8.59 -21.13 -1.21
C ALA A 104 -10.03 -20.64 -0.94
N ASP A 105 -10.48 -20.68 0.31
CA ASP A 105 -11.79 -20.16 0.71
C ASP A 105 -11.82 -18.63 0.69
N TRP A 106 -10.73 -17.96 1.11
CA TRP A 106 -10.57 -16.52 0.94
C TRP A 106 -10.66 -16.11 -0.53
N ILE A 107 -9.94 -16.79 -1.41
CA ILE A 107 -9.95 -16.50 -2.85
C ILE A 107 -11.36 -16.60 -3.43
N ARG A 108 -12.08 -17.68 -3.10
CA ARG A 108 -13.44 -17.90 -3.60
C ARG A 108 -14.46 -16.93 -3.02
N THR A 109 -14.38 -16.64 -1.72
CA THR A 109 -15.35 -15.79 -1.02
C THR A 109 -15.29 -14.34 -1.50
N ASP A 110 -14.08 -13.83 -1.71
CA ASP A 110 -13.86 -12.43 -2.06
C ASP A 110 -13.56 -12.21 -3.56
N GLY A 111 -13.45 -13.29 -4.33
CA GLY A 111 -13.10 -13.27 -5.76
C GLY A 111 -11.67 -12.78 -6.03
N LEU A 112 -10.74 -13.05 -5.11
CA LEU A 112 -9.40 -12.44 -5.10
C LEU A 112 -8.62 -12.72 -6.39
N THR A 113 -8.01 -11.68 -6.97
CA THR A 113 -7.15 -11.78 -8.15
C THR A 113 -5.69 -11.43 -7.88
N CYS A 114 -5.37 -10.88 -6.71
CA CYS A 114 -4.03 -10.42 -6.34
C CYS A 114 -3.69 -10.85 -4.90
N LEU A 115 -2.55 -11.51 -4.69
CA LEU A 115 -2.10 -11.98 -3.37
C LEU A 115 -0.68 -11.49 -3.03
N LYS A 116 -0.49 -11.04 -1.79
CA LYS A 116 0.82 -10.67 -1.23
C LYS A 116 1.30 -11.76 -0.30
N ILE A 117 2.43 -12.38 -0.61
CA ILE A 117 2.96 -13.54 0.11
C ILE A 117 4.03 -13.05 1.10
N LYS A 118 3.75 -13.16 2.39
CA LYS A 118 4.75 -12.92 3.43
C LYS A 118 5.71 -14.10 3.53
N LEU A 119 6.99 -13.80 3.48
CA LEU A 119 8.12 -14.71 3.53
C LEU A 119 8.98 -14.42 4.77
N ARG A 120 9.88 -15.33 5.12
CA ARG A 120 10.77 -15.19 6.28
C ARG A 120 12.01 -14.37 5.95
N GLY A 121 12.60 -14.58 4.76
CA GLY A 121 13.85 -13.96 4.31
C GLY A 121 15.12 -14.53 4.95
N ASN A 122 15.01 -15.59 5.75
CA ASN A 122 16.14 -16.22 6.44
C ASN A 122 16.14 -17.76 6.35
N ASP A 123 15.26 -18.33 5.53
CA ASP A 123 15.05 -19.76 5.35
C ASP A 123 14.64 -20.01 3.88
N ALA A 124 15.64 -20.19 3.00
CA ALA A 124 15.44 -20.17 1.56
C ALA A 124 14.53 -21.32 1.06
N GLU A 125 14.64 -22.51 1.66
CA GLU A 125 13.79 -23.64 1.31
C GLU A 125 12.34 -23.37 1.76
N TRP A 126 12.14 -22.87 2.99
CA TRP A 126 10.78 -22.52 3.43
C TRP A 126 10.16 -21.42 2.56
N ASP A 127 10.93 -20.38 2.22
CA ASP A 127 10.43 -19.27 1.38
C ASP A 127 10.06 -19.76 -0.02
N TYR A 128 10.90 -20.62 -0.61
CA TYR A 128 10.66 -21.22 -1.91
C TYR A 128 9.42 -22.12 -1.88
N ASP A 129 9.32 -23.02 -0.91
CA ASP A 129 8.18 -23.93 -0.75
C ASP A 129 6.88 -23.14 -0.51
N ARG A 130 6.93 -22.06 0.28
CA ARG A 130 5.78 -21.17 0.52
C ARG A 130 5.33 -20.49 -0.76
N LEU A 131 6.25 -19.98 -1.57
CA LEU A 131 5.97 -19.37 -2.88
C LEU A 131 5.30 -20.38 -3.82
N VAL A 132 5.85 -21.59 -3.92
CA VAL A 132 5.30 -22.65 -4.78
C VAL A 132 3.92 -23.09 -4.33
N LYS A 133 3.72 -23.30 -3.02
CA LYS A 133 2.44 -23.75 -2.46
C LYS A 133 1.34 -22.71 -2.66
N VAL A 134 1.59 -21.44 -2.34
CA VAL A 134 0.63 -20.36 -2.63
C VAL A 134 0.39 -20.22 -4.13
N GLY A 135 1.46 -20.24 -4.92
CA GLY A 135 1.38 -20.13 -6.36
C GLY A 135 0.49 -21.20 -6.99
N THR A 136 0.56 -22.43 -6.48
CA THR A 136 -0.28 -23.54 -6.92
C THR A 136 -1.75 -23.29 -6.60
N ILE A 137 -2.07 -22.95 -5.35
CA ILE A 137 -3.44 -22.60 -4.92
C ILE A 137 -3.98 -21.42 -5.74
N ALA A 138 -3.16 -20.39 -5.95
CA ALA A 138 -3.48 -19.21 -6.74
C ALA A 138 -3.84 -19.57 -8.18
N ILE A 139 -3.02 -20.41 -8.83
CA ILE A 139 -3.25 -20.89 -10.20
C ILE A 139 -4.56 -21.66 -10.33
N GLU A 140 -4.83 -22.57 -9.38
CA GLU A 140 -6.03 -23.41 -9.37
C GLU A 140 -7.32 -22.59 -9.18
N ASN A 141 -7.22 -21.48 -8.46
CA ASN A 141 -8.36 -20.60 -8.17
C ASN A 141 -8.41 -19.33 -9.05
N GLY A 142 -7.57 -19.23 -10.08
CA GLY A 142 -7.66 -18.17 -11.09
C GLY A 142 -7.08 -16.80 -10.68
N VAL A 143 -6.24 -16.74 -9.64
CA VAL A 143 -5.51 -15.54 -9.25
C VAL A 143 -4.56 -15.11 -10.38
N LEU A 144 -4.44 -13.80 -10.59
CA LEU A 144 -3.67 -13.22 -11.69
C LEU A 144 -2.25 -12.84 -11.27
N TRP A 145 -2.11 -12.18 -10.10
CA TRP A 145 -0.85 -11.59 -9.66
C TRP A 145 -0.48 -11.95 -8.24
N LEU A 146 0.82 -12.07 -8.02
CA LEU A 146 1.44 -12.30 -6.72
C LEU A 146 2.50 -11.23 -6.45
N THR A 147 2.83 -11.01 -5.18
CA THR A 147 4.06 -10.33 -4.76
C THR A 147 4.73 -11.13 -3.66
N ALA A 148 6.05 -11.02 -3.57
CA ALA A 148 6.88 -11.71 -2.58
C ALA A 148 7.48 -10.69 -1.62
N ASP A 149 7.19 -10.80 -0.32
CA ASP A 149 7.61 -9.88 0.72
C ASP A 149 8.46 -10.61 1.76
N PHE A 150 9.77 -10.31 1.79
CA PHE A 150 10.75 -11.05 2.59
C PHE A 150 11.02 -10.45 3.98
N ASN A 151 10.13 -9.59 4.46
CA ASN A 151 10.07 -9.18 5.87
C ASN A 151 11.38 -8.54 6.40
N CYS A 152 12.11 -7.82 5.55
CA CYS A 152 13.32 -7.04 5.88
C CYS A 152 14.54 -7.82 6.45
N THR A 153 14.58 -9.15 6.39
CA THR A 153 15.63 -9.94 7.08
C THR A 153 16.81 -10.33 6.18
N VAL A 154 16.68 -10.22 4.86
CA VAL A 154 17.70 -10.64 3.90
C VAL A 154 18.88 -9.66 3.94
N THR A 155 20.11 -10.16 4.00
CA THR A 155 21.32 -9.31 4.03
C THR A 155 22.15 -9.36 2.74
N ASP A 156 21.90 -10.35 1.87
CA ASP A 156 22.63 -10.54 0.61
C ASP A 156 21.63 -10.70 -0.55
N PRO A 157 21.72 -9.86 -1.60
CA PRO A 157 20.91 -10.00 -2.83
C PRO A 157 20.92 -11.38 -3.47
N VAL A 158 21.99 -12.17 -3.29
CA VAL A 158 22.08 -13.55 -3.81
C VAL A 158 20.91 -14.40 -3.33
N TYR A 159 20.46 -14.24 -2.08
CA TYR A 159 19.33 -14.98 -1.52
C TYR A 159 18.06 -14.85 -2.38
N VAL A 160 17.69 -13.62 -2.72
CA VAL A 160 16.50 -13.33 -3.54
C VAL A 160 16.73 -13.76 -4.98
N ASN A 161 17.93 -13.54 -5.51
CA ASN A 161 18.29 -13.92 -6.88
C ASN A 161 18.15 -15.43 -7.11
N GLU A 162 18.65 -16.25 -6.21
CA GLU A 162 18.59 -17.72 -6.33
C GLU A 162 17.15 -18.23 -6.29
N ILE A 163 16.30 -17.70 -5.40
CA ILE A 163 14.87 -18.04 -5.35
C ILE A 163 14.18 -17.68 -6.67
N LEU A 164 14.41 -16.47 -7.18
CA LEU A 164 13.81 -16.01 -8.44
C LEU A 164 14.31 -16.83 -9.64
N ASP A 165 15.61 -17.11 -9.72
CA ASP A 165 16.20 -17.90 -10.81
C ASP A 165 15.68 -19.34 -10.80
N ARG A 166 15.54 -19.93 -9.61
CA ARG A 166 14.95 -21.26 -9.44
C ARG A 166 13.48 -21.28 -9.85
N LEU A 167 12.71 -20.24 -9.52
CA LEU A 167 11.32 -20.11 -9.97
C LEU A 167 11.22 -19.96 -11.51
N VAL A 168 12.13 -19.22 -12.16
CA VAL A 168 12.16 -19.15 -13.64
C VAL A 168 12.37 -20.54 -14.24
N ALA A 169 13.29 -21.32 -13.68
CA ALA A 169 13.66 -22.62 -14.21
C ALA A 169 12.57 -23.69 -13.97
N GLU A 170 12.01 -23.75 -12.76
CA GLU A 170 11.13 -24.84 -12.31
C GLU A 170 9.64 -24.49 -12.44
N HIS A 171 9.28 -23.21 -12.23
CA HIS A 171 7.89 -22.74 -12.22
C HIS A 171 7.71 -21.42 -13.01
N PRO A 172 7.97 -21.38 -14.33
CA PRO A 172 8.00 -20.14 -15.11
C PRO A 172 6.68 -19.35 -15.09
N ARG A 173 5.54 -20.03 -14.98
CA ARG A 173 4.23 -19.37 -14.81
C ARG A 173 4.16 -18.62 -13.48
N LEU A 174 4.60 -19.26 -12.38
CA LEU A 174 4.62 -18.65 -11.05
C LEU A 174 5.56 -17.44 -11.03
N TYR A 175 6.76 -17.58 -11.58
CA TYR A 175 7.66 -16.45 -11.77
C TYR A 175 6.98 -15.32 -12.55
N GLY A 176 6.27 -15.63 -13.64
CA GLY A 176 5.48 -14.66 -14.42
C GLY A 176 4.41 -13.94 -13.62
N MET A 177 3.74 -14.63 -12.69
CA MET A 177 2.70 -14.08 -11.81
C MET A 177 3.26 -13.17 -10.71
N ILE A 178 4.52 -13.34 -10.29
CA ILE A 178 5.16 -12.42 -9.33
C ILE A 178 5.36 -11.07 -10.03
N LEU A 179 4.53 -10.09 -9.66
CA LEU A 179 4.53 -8.77 -10.28
C LEU A 179 5.73 -7.94 -9.82
N TYR A 180 6.06 -8.03 -8.53
CA TYR A 180 7.19 -7.35 -7.91
C TYR A 180 7.68 -8.12 -6.67
N VAL A 181 8.87 -7.76 -6.19
CA VAL A 181 9.43 -8.18 -4.91
C VAL A 181 9.41 -6.98 -3.96
N GLU A 182 9.04 -7.21 -2.70
CA GLU A 182 8.86 -6.19 -1.69
C GLU A 182 9.88 -6.34 -0.56
N GLN A 183 10.52 -5.21 -0.22
CA GLN A 183 11.38 -4.98 0.94
C GLN A 183 12.06 -6.23 1.53
N PRO A 184 12.99 -6.88 0.80
CA PRO A 184 13.70 -8.02 1.36
C PRO A 184 14.77 -7.61 2.37
N PHE A 185 15.35 -6.42 2.21
CA PHE A 185 16.50 -5.95 2.96
C PHE A 185 16.11 -5.09 4.18
N PRO A 186 17.00 -4.93 5.19
CA PRO A 186 16.76 -4.10 6.36
C PRO A 186 16.26 -2.69 6.01
N TYR A 187 15.31 -2.20 6.78
CA TYR A 187 14.59 -0.97 6.43
C TYR A 187 15.43 0.30 6.62
N GLU A 188 16.48 0.29 7.45
CA GLU A 188 17.40 1.43 7.61
C GLU A 188 18.36 1.58 6.41
N LEU A 189 17.83 2.07 5.29
CA LEU A 189 18.52 2.17 4.01
C LEU A 189 19.80 3.02 4.06
N GLU A 190 19.83 4.06 4.89
CA GLU A 190 21.00 4.93 5.04
C GLU A 190 22.23 4.19 5.60
N THR A 191 21.98 3.21 6.47
CA THR A 191 23.00 2.35 7.09
C THR A 191 23.25 1.11 6.25
N ASN A 192 22.20 0.51 5.68
CA ASN A 192 22.27 -0.72 4.89
C ASN A 192 22.17 -0.42 3.39
N ARG A 193 23.24 0.17 2.83
CA ARG A 193 23.31 0.58 1.42
C ARG A 193 23.68 -0.59 0.49
N ILE A 194 22.82 -1.61 0.47
CA ILE A 194 22.99 -2.79 -0.36
C ILE A 194 22.72 -2.42 -1.83
N ASP A 195 23.61 -2.84 -2.74
CA ASP A 195 23.37 -2.74 -4.19
C ASP A 195 22.39 -3.84 -4.61
N VAL A 196 21.19 -3.44 -5.04
CA VAL A 196 20.09 -4.35 -5.36
C VAL A 196 19.80 -4.43 -6.86
N HIS A 197 20.65 -3.86 -7.72
CA HIS A 197 20.44 -3.88 -9.17
C HIS A 197 20.31 -5.30 -9.73
N SER A 198 21.00 -6.27 -9.13
CA SER A 198 20.89 -7.68 -9.52
C SER A 198 19.49 -8.25 -9.31
N VAL A 199 18.78 -7.84 -8.25
CA VAL A 199 17.39 -8.24 -7.98
C VAL A 199 16.46 -7.53 -8.95
N SER A 200 16.63 -6.22 -9.11
CA SER A 200 15.81 -5.39 -10.00
C SER A 200 15.93 -5.77 -11.47
N ALA A 201 17.05 -6.38 -11.88
CA ALA A 201 17.22 -6.95 -13.21
C ALA A 201 16.32 -8.18 -13.48
N ARG A 202 15.82 -8.84 -12.42
CA ARG A 202 14.91 -9.99 -12.50
C ARG A 202 13.46 -9.55 -12.35
N LYS A 203 13.15 -8.78 -11.31
CA LYS A 203 11.79 -8.31 -11.01
C LYS A 203 11.82 -6.89 -10.48
N PRO A 204 10.77 -6.08 -10.72
CA PRO A 204 10.62 -4.81 -10.02
C PRO A 204 10.75 -5.00 -8.51
N LEU A 205 11.53 -4.14 -7.87
CA LEU A 205 11.84 -4.20 -6.45
C LEU A 205 11.35 -2.93 -5.75
N PHE A 206 10.51 -3.10 -4.74
CA PHE A 206 9.76 -2.04 -4.09
C PHE A 206 10.22 -1.84 -2.64
N LEU A 207 10.59 -0.60 -2.32
CA LEU A 207 10.78 -0.17 -0.93
C LEU A 207 9.42 -0.15 -0.23
N ASP A 208 9.30 -0.71 0.97
CA ASP A 208 8.15 -0.50 1.85
C ASP A 208 8.57 0.16 3.16
N GLU A 209 9.05 -0.63 4.12
CA GLU A 209 9.44 -0.10 5.44
C GLU A 209 10.55 0.94 5.31
N SER A 210 11.37 0.93 4.27
CA SER A 210 12.35 2.00 4.00
C SER A 210 11.74 3.28 3.42
N ALA A 211 10.58 3.24 2.77
CA ALA A 211 9.99 4.38 2.07
C ALA A 211 9.13 5.26 3.00
N HIS A 212 9.79 6.07 3.84
CA HIS A 212 9.09 7.04 4.71
C HIS A 212 8.93 8.42 4.07
N ASP A 213 9.88 8.81 3.22
CA ASP A 213 9.89 10.09 2.52
C ASP A 213 10.54 9.97 1.14
N TRP A 214 10.49 11.06 0.37
CA TRP A 214 11.03 11.09 -0.98
C TRP A 214 12.57 11.02 -1.00
N GLN A 215 13.26 11.45 0.06
CA GLN A 215 14.71 11.37 0.15
C GLN A 215 15.18 9.91 0.23
N LEU A 216 14.47 9.07 0.98
CA LEU A 216 14.74 7.64 1.07
C LEU A 216 14.38 6.92 -0.24
N ILE A 217 13.31 7.32 -0.92
CA ILE A 217 13.00 6.82 -2.28
C ILE A 217 14.14 7.19 -3.25
N ARG A 218 14.66 8.41 -3.16
CA ARG A 218 15.83 8.83 -3.95
C ARG A 218 17.06 7.98 -3.68
N LEU A 219 17.39 7.77 -2.41
CA LEU A 219 18.50 6.90 -2.03
C LEU A 219 18.29 5.47 -2.54
N GLY A 220 17.09 4.92 -2.43
CA GLY A 220 16.80 3.58 -2.95
C GLY A 220 16.94 3.50 -4.46
N ARG A 221 16.52 4.52 -5.20
CA ARG A 221 16.75 4.59 -6.64
C ARG A 221 18.25 4.53 -6.98
N GLU A 222 19.11 5.19 -6.21
CA GLU A 222 20.57 5.15 -6.38
C GLU A 222 21.14 3.74 -6.13
N LEU A 223 20.51 2.96 -5.25
CA LEU A 223 20.90 1.59 -4.89
C LEU A 223 20.31 0.52 -5.82
N GLY A 224 19.43 0.89 -6.75
CA GLY A 224 18.84 0.00 -7.75
C GLY A 224 17.38 -0.38 -7.51
N TRP A 225 16.72 0.18 -6.48
CA TRP A 225 15.28 -0.02 -6.27
C TRP A 225 14.48 0.66 -7.38
N THR A 226 13.40 0.01 -7.84
CA THR A 226 12.62 0.48 -9.01
C THR A 226 11.26 1.06 -8.65
N GLY A 227 10.81 0.86 -7.41
CA GLY A 227 9.54 1.39 -6.94
C GLY A 227 9.51 1.60 -5.42
N GLY A 228 8.38 2.12 -4.95
CA GLY A 228 8.16 2.39 -3.53
C GLY A 228 6.69 2.27 -3.13
N ALA A 229 6.47 1.90 -1.88
CA ALA A 229 5.17 1.82 -1.26
C ALA A 229 4.78 3.17 -0.67
N LEU A 230 3.54 3.59 -0.90
CA LEU A 230 2.95 4.78 -0.29
C LEU A 230 1.89 4.36 0.72
N LYS A 231 1.88 5.03 1.88
CA LYS A 231 0.92 4.74 2.95
C LYS A 231 0.44 6.05 3.58
N THR A 232 -0.87 6.25 3.65
CA THR A 232 -1.47 7.40 4.35
C THR A 232 -1.21 7.36 5.85
N CYS A 233 -1.02 6.17 6.44
CA CYS A 233 -0.64 6.00 7.84
C CYS A 233 0.80 6.47 8.16
N LYS A 234 1.63 6.76 7.15
CA LYS A 234 2.92 7.45 7.31
C LYS A 234 2.80 8.98 7.15
N THR A 235 1.59 9.49 6.85
CA THR A 235 1.17 10.83 6.39
C THR A 235 0.81 10.87 4.90
N GLN A 236 -0.25 11.61 4.58
CA GLN A 236 -0.65 11.94 3.23
C GLN A 236 0.30 12.95 2.58
N THR A 237 0.77 13.96 3.32
CA THR A 237 1.80 14.89 2.82
C THR A 237 3.03 14.13 2.31
N GLY A 238 3.56 13.21 3.12
CA GLY A 238 4.71 12.38 2.75
C GLY A 238 4.42 11.51 1.52
N ALA A 239 3.24 10.89 1.47
CA ALA A 239 2.82 10.07 0.33
C ALA A 239 2.71 10.87 -0.98
N ILE A 240 2.12 12.07 -0.96
CA ILE A 240 1.97 12.92 -2.17
C ILE A 240 3.33 13.41 -2.67
N LEU A 241 4.21 13.88 -1.77
CA LEU A 241 5.55 14.33 -2.14
C LEU A 241 6.39 13.18 -2.72
N SER A 242 6.33 12.01 -2.09
CA SER A 242 6.96 10.77 -2.58
C SER A 242 6.40 10.35 -3.94
N ALA A 243 5.09 10.43 -4.15
CA ALA A 243 4.46 10.11 -5.43
C ALA A 243 4.94 11.03 -6.55
N CYS A 244 4.95 12.34 -6.31
CA CYS A 244 5.44 13.34 -7.28
C CYS A 244 6.89 13.08 -7.65
N TRP A 245 7.75 12.84 -6.65
CA TRP A 245 9.16 12.59 -6.87
C TRP A 245 9.40 11.31 -7.67
N ALA A 246 8.78 10.20 -7.26
CA ALA A 246 8.91 8.90 -7.90
C ALA A 246 8.41 8.94 -9.35
N LYS A 247 7.22 9.50 -9.61
CA LYS A 247 6.67 9.63 -10.96
C LYS A 247 7.54 10.50 -11.85
N ALA A 248 8.06 11.62 -11.34
CA ALA A 248 8.98 12.47 -12.08
C ALA A 248 10.24 11.72 -12.55
N HIS A 249 10.62 10.64 -11.84
CA HIS A 249 11.82 9.85 -12.11
C HIS A 249 11.52 8.48 -12.73
N GLY A 250 10.29 8.25 -13.19
CA GLY A 250 9.86 7.02 -13.85
C GLY A 250 9.81 5.80 -12.93
N MET A 251 9.75 5.99 -11.62
CA MET A 251 9.57 4.90 -10.67
C MET A 251 8.11 4.51 -10.55
N THR A 252 7.85 3.23 -10.30
CA THR A 252 6.50 2.70 -10.10
C THR A 252 6.12 2.77 -8.62
N LEU A 253 4.83 2.92 -8.34
CA LEU A 253 4.31 3.09 -6.99
C LEU A 253 3.28 2.02 -6.69
N MET A 254 3.24 1.57 -5.44
CA MET A 254 2.20 0.70 -4.90
C MET A 254 1.64 1.36 -3.65
N VAL A 255 0.32 1.39 -3.51
CA VAL A 255 -0.31 1.87 -2.28
C VAL A 255 -0.59 0.68 -1.38
N GLN A 256 0.05 0.69 -0.21
CA GLN A 256 0.14 -0.46 0.69
C GLN A 256 -0.36 -0.13 2.07
N ASP A 257 -0.89 -1.13 2.75
CA ASP A 257 -1.65 -0.93 3.96
C ASP A 257 -0.77 -1.18 5.20
N LEU A 258 -1.10 -0.51 6.31
CA LEU A 258 -0.67 -0.91 7.66
C LEU A 258 -1.91 -1.24 8.51
N THR A 259 -2.91 -1.77 7.82
CA THR A 259 -4.27 -1.99 8.30
C THR A 259 -5.00 -0.71 8.67
N ASN A 260 -5.71 -0.14 7.70
CA ASN A 260 -6.52 1.06 7.85
C ASN A 260 -8.02 0.72 8.07
N PRO A 261 -8.54 0.71 9.31
CA PRO A 261 -9.97 0.55 9.57
C PRO A 261 -10.71 1.90 9.55
N MET A 262 -12.05 1.85 9.62
CA MET A 262 -12.91 3.03 9.73
C MET A 262 -12.60 4.06 8.63
N LEU A 263 -12.67 5.35 8.94
CA LEU A 263 -12.37 6.43 8.01
C LEU A 263 -10.96 6.37 7.40
N ALA A 264 -9.97 5.75 8.05
CA ALA A 264 -8.60 5.73 7.54
C ALA A 264 -8.45 4.99 6.19
N GLN A 265 -9.37 4.07 5.88
CA GLN A 265 -9.40 3.36 4.59
C GLN A 265 -9.68 4.29 3.41
N ILE A 266 -10.53 5.30 3.59
CA ILE A 266 -11.00 6.18 2.50
C ILE A 266 -9.88 7.04 1.90
N PRO A 267 -9.06 7.81 2.66
CA PRO A 267 -7.93 8.54 2.09
C PRO A 267 -6.88 7.59 1.51
N HIS A 268 -6.77 6.36 2.03
CA HIS A 268 -5.89 5.32 1.47
C HIS A 268 -6.35 4.89 0.06
N MET A 269 -7.65 4.66 -0.13
CA MET A 269 -8.23 4.36 -1.44
C MET A 269 -8.07 5.53 -2.43
N HIS A 270 -8.30 6.77 -1.96
CA HIS A 270 -8.06 7.95 -2.80
C HIS A 270 -6.60 8.04 -3.24
N LEU A 271 -5.65 7.80 -2.33
CA LEU A 271 -4.22 7.79 -2.66
C LEU A 271 -3.93 6.75 -3.74
N ALA A 272 -4.46 5.53 -3.60
CA ALA A 272 -4.31 4.48 -4.59
C ALA A 272 -4.85 4.89 -5.96
N ALA A 273 -6.09 5.38 -6.01
CA ALA A 273 -6.75 5.75 -7.25
C ALA A 273 -6.05 6.92 -7.96
N ARG A 274 -5.55 7.90 -7.20
CA ARG A 274 -4.95 9.14 -7.72
C ARG A 274 -3.46 9.04 -8.03
N THR A 275 -2.76 8.04 -7.50
CA THR A 275 -1.31 7.87 -7.73
C THR A 275 -0.98 6.84 -8.81
N GLY A 276 -1.97 6.23 -9.46
CA GLY A 276 -1.73 5.23 -10.51
C GLY A 276 -0.99 4.01 -9.98
N THR A 277 -1.41 3.54 -8.79
CA THR A 277 -0.83 2.37 -8.11
C THR A 277 -0.77 1.14 -9.03
N ILE A 278 0.33 0.39 -8.97
CA ILE A 278 0.49 -0.80 -9.80
C ILE A 278 -0.48 -1.91 -9.36
N MET A 279 -1.38 -2.30 -10.25
CA MET A 279 -2.30 -3.42 -10.03
C MET A 279 -3.14 -3.34 -8.73
N GLY A 280 -3.54 -2.14 -8.31
CA GLY A 280 -4.50 -1.94 -7.22
C GLY A 280 -3.88 -1.59 -5.87
N VAL A 281 -4.57 -1.96 -4.78
CA VAL A 281 -4.28 -1.47 -3.42
C VAL A 281 -4.37 -2.58 -2.37
N GLU A 282 -3.54 -2.53 -1.34
CA GLU A 282 -3.61 -3.45 -0.20
C GLU A 282 -4.76 -3.07 0.75
N THR A 283 -5.51 -4.06 1.24
CA THR A 283 -6.75 -3.88 2.02
C THR A 283 -6.82 -4.84 3.21
N ASN A 284 -6.02 -4.58 4.24
CA ASN A 284 -5.80 -5.53 5.33
C ASN A 284 -6.91 -5.48 6.40
N SER A 285 -7.61 -4.35 6.54
CA SER A 285 -8.62 -4.18 7.60
C SER A 285 -9.79 -5.16 7.47
N MET A 286 -10.15 -5.55 6.25
CA MET A 286 -11.19 -6.54 5.98
C MET A 286 -10.80 -7.97 6.40
N GLN A 287 -9.50 -8.23 6.60
CA GLN A 287 -8.98 -9.51 7.09
C GLN A 287 -8.79 -9.48 8.61
N PHE A 288 -8.15 -8.45 9.14
CA PHE A 288 -7.74 -8.43 10.56
C PHE A 288 -8.71 -7.74 11.50
N TYR A 289 -9.50 -6.77 11.02
CA TYR A 289 -10.48 -6.04 11.82
C TYR A 289 -11.80 -5.82 11.07
N PRO A 290 -12.43 -6.87 10.52
CA PRO A 290 -13.56 -6.70 9.61
C PRO A 290 -14.75 -5.97 10.25
N ALA A 291 -14.98 -6.18 11.55
CA ALA A 291 -16.05 -5.51 12.29
C ALA A 291 -15.73 -4.04 12.65
N ALA A 292 -14.46 -3.63 12.60
CA ALA A 292 -14.07 -2.29 13.04
C ALA A 292 -14.67 -1.18 12.17
N SER A 293 -14.96 -1.46 10.90
CA SER A 293 -15.49 -0.51 9.92
C SER A 293 -17.00 -0.69 9.65
N ALA A 294 -17.73 -1.40 10.52
CA ALA A 294 -19.13 -1.76 10.25
C ALA A 294 -20.03 -0.55 9.96
N ALA A 295 -19.87 0.55 10.71
CA ALA A 295 -20.66 1.77 10.50
C ALA A 295 -20.35 2.43 9.14
N GLU A 296 -19.07 2.53 8.76
CA GLU A 296 -18.67 3.09 7.47
C GLU A 296 -19.09 2.19 6.30
N ALA A 297 -19.12 0.86 6.51
CA ALA A 297 -19.53 -0.10 5.50
C ALA A 297 -21.02 -0.01 5.12
N GLU A 298 -21.89 0.49 6.02
CA GLU A 298 -23.30 0.76 5.68
C GLU A 298 -23.43 1.90 4.65
N VAL A 299 -22.55 2.90 4.71
CA VAL A 299 -22.55 4.06 3.80
C VAL A 299 -21.71 3.81 2.54
N HIS A 300 -20.59 3.09 2.70
CA HIS A 300 -19.58 2.86 1.68
C HIS A 300 -19.25 1.37 1.49
N PRO A 301 -20.24 0.51 1.19
CA PRO A 301 -20.04 -0.95 1.17
C PRO A 301 -18.93 -1.41 0.21
N GLY A 302 -18.74 -0.71 -0.91
CA GLY A 302 -17.70 -1.02 -1.90
C GLY A 302 -16.27 -0.79 -1.41
N ILE A 303 -16.06 0.09 -0.43
CA ILE A 303 -14.73 0.42 0.12
C ILE A 303 -14.31 -0.60 1.17
N TYR A 304 -15.28 -1.19 1.86
CA TYR A 304 -15.06 -2.05 3.03
C TYR A 304 -15.37 -3.53 2.78
N ARG A 305 -15.72 -3.89 1.54
CA ARG A 305 -15.92 -5.28 1.14
C ARG A 305 -15.34 -5.53 -0.24
N ARG A 306 -14.46 -6.52 -0.34
CA ARG A 306 -13.97 -7.04 -1.63
C ARG A 306 -15.09 -7.76 -2.35
N ARG A 307 -15.26 -7.45 -3.64
CA ARG A 307 -16.14 -8.18 -4.58
C ARG A 307 -15.41 -8.33 -5.89
N ASP A 308 -15.38 -9.55 -6.43
CA ASP A 308 -14.64 -9.87 -7.65
C ASP A 308 -13.19 -9.36 -7.60
N GLY A 309 -12.57 -9.49 -6.41
CA GLY A 309 -11.19 -9.10 -6.16
C GLY A 309 -10.94 -7.59 -6.19
N GLN A 310 -11.99 -6.77 -6.07
CA GLN A 310 -11.91 -5.31 -6.18
C GLN A 310 -12.59 -4.60 -5.01
N VAL A 311 -12.19 -3.35 -4.80
CA VAL A 311 -12.87 -2.33 -3.99
C VAL A 311 -13.42 -1.23 -4.89
N ASP A 312 -14.47 -0.55 -4.43
CA ASP A 312 -15.26 0.40 -5.21
C ASP A 312 -15.48 1.71 -4.44
N LEU A 313 -15.04 2.81 -5.04
CA LEU A 313 -15.05 4.17 -4.52
C LEU A 313 -16.30 4.98 -4.94
N THR A 314 -17.24 4.41 -5.70
CA THR A 314 -18.41 5.10 -6.30
C THR A 314 -19.27 5.85 -5.28
N THR A 315 -19.28 5.41 -4.02
CA THR A 315 -20.07 6.01 -2.94
C THR A 315 -19.43 7.25 -2.32
N LEU A 316 -18.18 7.56 -2.67
CA LEU A 316 -17.49 8.79 -2.27
C LEU A 316 -17.99 9.94 -3.15
N SER A 317 -18.39 11.04 -2.52
CA SER A 317 -18.89 12.21 -3.24
C SER A 317 -18.81 13.46 -2.38
N GLY A 318 -18.74 14.62 -3.04
CA GLY A 318 -18.76 15.91 -2.36
C GLY A 318 -17.37 16.41 -1.97
N THR A 319 -17.34 17.20 -0.90
CA THR A 319 -16.18 17.98 -0.45
C THR A 319 -15.25 17.16 0.44
N GLY A 320 -14.00 17.60 0.55
CA GLY A 320 -12.98 16.88 1.31
C GLY A 320 -12.67 15.52 0.67
N PHE A 321 -12.50 14.48 1.48
CA PHE A 321 -12.38 13.11 0.99
C PHE A 321 -13.73 12.46 0.63
N GLY A 322 -14.85 13.19 0.74
CA GLY A 322 -16.17 12.65 0.44
C GLY A 322 -16.64 11.59 1.45
N TYR A 323 -16.24 11.75 2.72
CA TYR A 323 -16.53 10.82 3.82
C TYR A 323 -18.01 10.63 4.13
N ARG A 324 -18.88 11.60 3.80
CA ARG A 324 -20.32 11.58 4.15
C ARG A 324 -20.55 11.31 5.65
N LEU A 325 -19.80 12.01 6.50
CA LEU A 325 -19.78 11.78 7.96
C LEU A 325 -21.17 11.81 8.61
N ASP A 326 -22.04 12.71 8.17
CA ASP A 326 -23.42 12.84 8.71
C ASP A 326 -24.30 11.61 8.45
N GLU A 327 -23.89 10.72 7.56
CA GLU A 327 -24.61 9.49 7.21
C GLU A 327 -24.06 8.25 7.94
N ILE A 328 -22.88 8.37 8.57
CA ILE A 328 -22.22 7.25 9.27
C ILE A 328 -22.69 7.21 10.72
N ASP A 329 -23.51 6.21 11.06
CA ASP A 329 -23.99 6.01 12.44
C ASP A 329 -22.90 5.37 13.32
N ARG A 330 -21.94 6.20 13.75
CA ARG A 330 -20.85 5.80 14.65
C ARG A 330 -20.86 6.63 15.92
N THR A 331 -21.03 5.95 17.06
CA THR A 331 -20.77 6.54 18.37
C THR A 331 -19.28 6.43 18.72
N LEU A 332 -18.61 7.57 18.90
CA LEU A 332 -17.24 7.63 19.39
C LEU A 332 -17.22 7.74 20.93
N PRO A 333 -16.20 7.21 21.62
CA PRO A 333 -16.00 7.47 23.04
C PRO A 333 -15.69 8.95 23.30
N ASP A 334 -15.84 9.37 24.55
CA ASP A 334 -15.41 10.71 24.97
C ASP A 334 -13.94 10.97 24.59
N PRO A 335 -13.60 12.19 24.12
CA PRO A 335 -12.23 12.51 23.76
C PRO A 335 -11.32 12.39 24.97
N VAL A 336 -10.22 11.64 24.83
CA VAL A 336 -9.19 11.52 25.88
C VAL A 336 -8.52 12.87 26.17
N ALA A 337 -8.41 13.73 25.14
CA ALA A 337 -7.96 15.11 25.27
C ALA A 337 -8.60 15.98 24.17
N ALA A 338 -8.84 17.25 24.48
CA ALA A 338 -9.30 18.27 23.54
C ALA A 338 -8.43 19.52 23.72
N PHE A 339 -8.02 20.13 22.61
CA PHE A 339 -7.16 21.31 22.59
C PHE A 339 -7.79 22.39 21.72
N GLY A 340 -7.70 23.65 22.17
CA GLY A 340 -8.38 24.78 21.54
C GLY A 340 -9.73 25.07 22.18
N VAL A 341 -10.35 26.17 21.76
CA VAL A 341 -11.71 26.56 22.17
C VAL A 341 -12.56 26.52 20.90
N SER A 342 -13.56 25.66 20.85
CA SER A 342 -14.63 25.75 19.86
C SER A 342 -15.48 26.95 20.24
N GLU A 343 -15.29 28.08 19.55
CA GLU A 343 -16.21 29.23 19.67
C GLU A 343 -17.54 28.97 18.97
#